data_AF-A0A2X1BSK1-F1
#
_entry.id   AF-A0A2X1BSK1-F1
#
_cell.length_a   1.000
_cell.length_b   1.000
_cell.length_c   1.000
_cell.angle_alpha   90.00
_cell.angle_beta   90.00
_cell.angle_gamma   90.00
#
_symmetry.space_group_name_H-M   'P 1'
#
loop_
_entity.id
_entity.type
_entity.pdbx_description
1 polymer ?
#
loop_
_entity_poly.entity_id
_entity_poly.type
_entity_poly.pdbx_seq_one_letter_code
_entity_poly.pdbx_strand_id
1 'polypeptide(L)' 'MRARETLTVDVNEQNIQALGFYERLGFKVTSRSAVEGQGRPYPLLHLRLAKPVG' A
#
# COMPACT_ATOMS: atom_id res chain seq x y z
N MET A 1 -26.48 4.10 0.37
CA MET A 1 -25.15 4.37 -0.24
C MET A 1 -24.37 3.06 -0.24
N ARG A 2 -23.94 2.55 -1.40
CA ARG A 2 -22.87 1.53 -1.40
C ARG A 2 -21.55 2.29 -1.33
N ALA A 3 -20.81 2.12 -0.22
CA ALA A 3 -19.42 2.55 -0.18
C ALA A 3 -18.69 1.81 -1.30
N ARG A 4 -17.99 2.54 -2.18
CA ARG A 4 -17.08 1.90 -3.13
C ARG A 4 -16.00 1.19 -2.31
N GLU A 5 -15.85 -0.11 -2.54
CA GLU A 5 -14.75 -0.86 -1.93
C GLU A 5 -13.44 -0.19 -2.32
N THR A 6 -12.63 0.08 -1.30
CA THR A 6 -11.38 0.80 -1.43
C THR A 6 -10.26 -0.23 -1.56
N LEU A 7 -9.63 -0.30 -2.73
CA LEU A 7 -8.51 -1.22 -2.96
C LEU A 7 -7.29 -0.80 -2.13
N THR A 8 -6.74 -1.75 -1.39
CA THR A 8 -5.55 -1.58 -0.54
C THR A 8 -4.53 -2.67 -0.80
N VAL A 9 -3.25 -2.34 -0.64
CA VAL A 9 -2.13 -3.28 -0.74
C VAL A 9 -1.06 -2.94 0.27
N ASP A 10 -0.41 -3.95 0.83
CA ASP A 10 0.74 -3.78 1.70
C ASP A 10 2.02 -4.12 0.93
N VAL A 11 3.03 -3.26 1.07
CA VAL A 11 4.32 -3.42 0.40
C VAL A 11 5.41 -3.35 1.46
N ASN A 12 6.35 -4.28 1.45
CA ASN A 12 7.54 -4.15 2.28
C ASN A 12 8.30 -2.87 1.87
N GLU A 13 8.65 -2.01 2.82
CA GLU A 13 9.29 -0.71 2.58
C GLU A 13 10.60 -0.83 1.77
N GLN A 14 11.31 -1.96 1.90
CA GLN A 14 12.55 -2.24 1.17
C GLN A 14 12.29 -2.59 -0.30
N ASN A 15 11.07 -2.98 -0.67
CA ASN A 15 10.70 -3.31 -2.04
C ASN A 15 10.34 -2.04 -2.84
N ILE A 16 11.35 -1.22 -3.08
CA ILE A 16 11.26 0.05 -3.80
C ILE A 16 10.67 -0.11 -5.21
N GLN A 17 10.92 -1.28 -5.85
CA GLN A 17 10.38 -1.58 -7.17
C GLN A 17 8.86 -1.78 -7.14
N ALA A 18 8.35 -2.55 -6.17
CA ALA A 18 6.92 -2.73 -5.99
C ALA A 18 6.23 -1.41 -5.60
N LEU A 19 6.85 -0.62 -4.72
CA LEU A 19 6.33 0.71 -4.36
C LEU A 19 6.12 1.57 -5.62
N GLY A 20 7.16 1.73 -6.44
CA GLY A 20 7.06 2.52 -7.67
C GLY A 20 6.10 1.94 -8.72
N PHE A 21 5.88 0.62 -8.73
CA PHE A 21 4.84 0.00 -9.55
C PHE A 21 3.43 0.44 -9.10
N TYR A 22 3.12 0.33 -7.80
CA TYR A 22 1.80 0.69 -7.29
C TYR A 22 1.53 2.19 -7.34
N GLU A 23 2.54 3.03 -7.12
CA GLU A 23 2.40 4.48 -7.27
C GLU A 23 1.99 4.89 -8.69
N ARG A 24 2.54 4.22 -9.72
CA ARG A 24 2.16 4.42 -11.13
C ARG A 24 0.74 3.96 -11.43
N LEU A 25 0.25 2.95 -10.71
CA LEU A 25 -1.15 2.50 -10.77
C LEU A 25 -2.11 3.41 -9.99
N GLY A 26 -1.64 4.52 -9.40
CA GLY A 26 -2.48 5.47 -8.68
C GLY A 26 -2.69 5.14 -7.20
N PHE A 27 -1.95 4.18 -6.65
CA PHE A 27 -1.92 3.95 -5.21
C PHE A 27 -1.11 5.03 -4.50
N LYS A 28 -1.45 5.28 -3.23
CA LYS A 28 -0.75 6.20 -2.33
C LYS A 28 -0.52 5.54 -0.98
N VAL A 29 0.65 5.76 -0.40
CA VAL A 29 0.94 5.34 0.98
C VAL A 29 0.03 6.11 1.93
N THR A 30 -0.69 5.38 2.79
CA THR A 30 -1.59 5.93 3.81
C THR A 30 -1.05 5.76 5.21
N SER A 31 -0.22 4.76 5.46
CA SER A 31 0.42 4.52 6.75
C SER A 31 1.63 3.59 6.61
N ARG A 32 2.41 3.46 7.68
CA ARG A 32 3.57 2.57 7.80
C ARG A 32 3.49 1.80 9.11
N SER A 33 3.80 0.51 9.06
CA SER A 33 4.00 -0.33 10.25
C SER A 33 5.48 -0.69 10.37
N ALA A 34 6.04 -0.59 11.57
CA ALA A 34 7.44 -0.94 11.83
C ALA A 34 7.68 -2.46 11.85
N VAL A 35 6.62 -3.22 12.08
CA VAL A 35 6.61 -4.68 12.11
C VAL A 35 5.49 -5.20 11.22
N GLU A 36 5.66 -6.40 10.69
CA GLU A 36 4.57 -7.11 10.01
C GLU A 36 3.62 -7.79 11.02
N GLY A 37 2.54 -8.40 10.54
CA GLY A 37 1.51 -9.02 11.39
C GLY A 37 2.02 -10.12 12.34
N GLN A 38 3.19 -10.71 12.08
CA GLN A 38 3.84 -11.69 12.97
C GLN A 38 4.85 -11.07 13.96
N GLY A 39 4.95 -9.75 14.03
CA GLY A 39 5.87 -9.03 14.94
C GLY A 39 7.33 -9.01 14.47
N ARG A 40 7.63 -9.46 13.25
CA ARG A 40 8.98 -9.40 12.68
C ARG A 40 9.30 -7.97 12.23
N PRO A 41 10.57 -7.53 12.33
CA PRO A 41 10.99 -6.16 12.00
C PRO A 41 11.13 -5.97 10.47
N TYR A 42 10.06 -6.27 9.74
CA TYR A 42 9.93 -6.00 8.32
C TYR A 42 8.93 -4.85 8.15
N PRO A 43 9.40 -3.60 7.99
CA PRO A 43 8.50 -2.48 7.85
C PRO A 43 7.60 -2.63 6.63
N LEU A 44 6.31 -2.36 6.81
CA LEU A 44 5.31 -2.39 5.76
C LEU A 44 4.78 -0.98 5.49
N LEU A 45 4.60 -0.67 4.22
CA LEU A 45 3.83 0.48 3.74
C LEU A 45 2.44 -0.01 3.39
N HIS A 46 1.43 0.68 3.92
CA HIS A 46 0.02 0.43 3.58
C HIS A 46 -0.38 1.42 2.50
N LEU A 47 -0.81 0.91 1.36
CA LEU A 47 -1.20 1.72 0.22
C LEU A 47 -2.70 1.60 -0.07
N ARG A 48 -3.26 2.67 -0.63
CA ARG A 48 -4.65 2.75 -1.05
C ARG A 48 -4.76 3.34 -2.46
N LEU A 49 -5.64 2.79 -3.30
CA LEU A 49 -5.91 3.34 -4.63
C LEU A 49 -6.62 4.70 -4.48
N ALA A 50 -5.92 5.79 -4.79
CA ALA A 50 -6.44 7.15 -4.64
C ALA A 50 -7.17 7.64 -5.91
N LYS A 51 -6.71 7.17 -7.08
CA LYS A 51 -7.32 7.46 -8.37
C LYS A 51 -7.40 6.16 -9.16
N PRO A 52 -8.60 5.69 -9.55
CA PRO A 52 -8.70 4.60 -10.51
C PRO A 52 -7.98 5.01 -11.80
N VAL A 53 -7.11 4.13 -12.31
CA VAL A 53 -6.59 4.30 -13.68
C VAL A 53 -7.80 4.23 -14.60
N GLY A 54 -7.96 5.26 -15.44
CA GLY A 54 -9.05 5.38 -16.40
C GLY A 54 -8.91 4.42 -17.56
#